data_AF-A0A842K7A4-F1
#
_entry.id   AF-A0A842K7A4-F1
#
_cell.length_a   1.000
_cell.length_b   1.000
_cell.length_c   1.000
_cell.angle_alpha   90.00
_cell.angle_beta   90.00
_cell.angle_gamma   90.00
#
_symmetry.space_group_name_H-M   'P 1'
#
loop_
_entity.id
_entity.type
_entity.pdbx_description
1 polymer ?
#
loop_
_entity_poly.entity_id
_entity_poly.type
_entity_poly.pdbx_seq_one_letter_code
_entity_poly.pdbx_strand_id
1 'polypeptide(L)'
;MVVHRGPRWTRKRLEAMLRTCYGETARGSVDAQAVADAMHVSSRTVRRWLAGSNRQLAAVPHRRLEQLRLPAAESELRGRQQADYAREAIAQIALPKDKGVLPVWRERGWLEPHVVAILDITGKPWKQVVISNGSARSMNECRRRGSIVDVTTVPTRFHGVVLAQEVLDEIEPWRLHPLPELLPVGRTHVWSNDAPAVDLSVLAVSKELR
;
A
#
# COMPACT_ATOMS: atom_id res chain seq x y z
N MET A 1 -15.93 10.18 -2.70
CA MET A 1 -14.55 9.66 -2.73
C MET A 1 -13.64 10.84 -3.00
N VAL A 2 -12.78 11.22 -2.05
CA VAL A 2 -11.83 12.31 -2.25
C VAL A 2 -10.66 11.73 -3.03
N VAL A 3 -10.60 11.98 -4.34
CA VAL A 3 -9.44 11.54 -5.14
C VAL A 3 -8.34 12.56 -4.94
N HIS A 4 -7.28 12.19 -4.22
CA HIS A 4 -6.13 13.06 -4.02
C HIS A 4 -5.41 13.29 -5.35
N ARG A 5 -5.10 14.55 -5.67
CA ARG A 5 -4.26 14.85 -6.83
C ARG A 5 -2.91 14.18 -6.65
N GLY A 6 -2.46 13.48 -7.69
CA GLY A 6 -1.18 12.81 -7.67
C GLY A 6 0.02 13.75 -7.54
N PRO A 7 1.16 13.23 -7.07
CA PRO A 7 2.36 14.02 -6.94
C PRO A 7 2.85 14.51 -8.30
N ARG A 8 3.46 15.70 -8.32
CA ARG A 8 4.24 16.12 -9.48
C ARG A 8 5.50 15.26 -9.59
N TRP A 9 5.60 14.47 -10.63
CA TRP A 9 6.76 13.62 -10.91
C TRP A 9 7.90 14.41 -11.51
N THR A 10 8.73 14.98 -10.65
CA THR A 10 10.00 15.61 -11.03
C THR A 10 11.11 14.57 -11.12
N ARG A 11 12.23 14.90 -11.79
CA ARG A 11 13.44 14.08 -11.79
C ARG A 11 13.86 13.70 -10.36
N LYS A 12 13.85 14.67 -9.43
CA LYS A 12 14.22 14.44 -8.03
C LYS A 12 13.29 13.44 -7.33
N ARG A 13 11.98 13.54 -7.55
CA ARG A 13 11.01 12.59 -6.95
C ARG A 13 11.16 11.19 -7.57
N LEU A 14 11.34 11.09 -8.88
CA LEU A 14 11.62 9.82 -9.54
C LEU A 14 12.89 9.18 -9.01
N GLU A 15 13.98 9.94 -8.88
CA GLU A 15 15.24 9.46 -8.31
C GLU A 15 15.06 8.94 -6.88
N ALA A 16 14.42 9.70 -6.00
CA ALA A 16 14.15 9.29 -4.62
C ALA A 16 13.32 8.00 -4.57
N MET A 17 12.26 7.93 -5.38
CA MET A 17 11.42 6.74 -5.50
C MET A 17 12.24 5.53 -5.97
N LEU A 18 13.05 5.66 -7.04
CA LEU A 18 13.86 4.55 -7.56
C LEU A 18 14.89 4.08 -6.53
N ARG A 19 15.57 5.00 -5.84
CA ARG A 19 16.52 4.67 -4.76
C ARG A 19 15.85 3.84 -3.67
N THR A 20 14.67 4.26 -3.23
CA THR A 20 13.99 3.60 -2.12
C THR A 20 13.39 2.26 -2.53
N CYS A 21 12.83 2.15 -3.75
CA CYS A 21 12.11 0.97 -4.22
C CYS A 21 12.99 -0.08 -4.91
N TYR A 22 14.12 0.31 -5.51
CA TYR A 22 15.01 -0.57 -6.27
C TYR A 22 16.44 -0.63 -5.73
N GLY A 23 16.76 0.19 -4.73
CA GLY A 23 18.06 0.21 -4.09
C GLY A 23 19.01 1.29 -4.62
N GLU A 24 20.17 1.34 -3.97
CA GLU A 24 21.20 2.33 -4.21
C GLU A 24 22.54 1.64 -4.48
N THR A 25 23.37 2.25 -5.32
CA THR A 25 24.76 1.83 -5.49
C THR A 25 25.56 2.18 -4.22
N ALA A 26 26.77 1.63 -4.10
CA ALA A 26 27.70 1.99 -3.02
C ALA A 26 28.02 3.50 -2.93
N ARG A 27 27.76 4.27 -4.00
CA ARG A 27 27.94 5.73 -4.04
C ARG A 27 26.67 6.52 -3.71
N GLY A 28 25.58 5.84 -3.31
CA GLY A 28 24.30 6.46 -2.95
C GLY A 28 23.47 6.94 -4.15
N SER A 29 23.81 6.53 -5.38
CA SER A 29 23.01 6.81 -6.57
C SER A 29 21.97 5.71 -6.79
N VAL A 30 20.93 5.97 -7.60
CA VAL A 30 20.00 4.91 -8.06
C VAL A 30 20.77 3.72 -8.64
N ASP A 31 20.41 2.51 -8.21
CA ASP A 31 20.85 1.30 -8.90
C ASP A 31 20.08 1.15 -10.22
N ALA A 32 20.63 1.74 -11.28
CA ALA A 32 20.01 1.73 -12.60
C ALA A 32 19.93 0.33 -13.22
N GLN A 33 20.76 -0.62 -12.77
CA GLN A 33 20.73 -2.00 -13.27
C GLN A 33 19.55 -2.76 -12.65
N ALA A 34 19.36 -2.65 -11.33
CA ALA A 34 18.21 -3.25 -10.66
C ALA A 34 16.87 -2.77 -11.24
N VAL A 35 16.76 -1.46 -11.55
CA VAL A 35 15.58 -0.90 -12.22
C VAL A 35 15.42 -1.44 -13.64
N ALA A 36 16.52 -1.55 -14.39
CA ALA A 36 16.52 -2.03 -15.76
C ALA A 36 16.07 -3.48 -15.86
N ASP A 37 16.55 -4.34 -14.96
CA ASP A 37 16.21 -5.75 -14.89
C ASP A 37 14.73 -5.94 -14.53
N ALA A 38 14.24 -5.22 -13.52
CA ALA A 38 12.84 -5.28 -13.10
C ALA A 38 11.86 -4.79 -14.18
N MET A 39 12.30 -3.87 -15.04
CA MET A 39 11.46 -3.23 -16.07
C MET A 39 11.68 -3.78 -17.48
N HIS A 40 12.61 -4.73 -17.65
CA HIS A 40 13.07 -5.26 -18.93
C HIS A 40 13.45 -4.16 -19.94
N VAL A 41 14.29 -3.21 -19.49
CA VAL A 41 14.85 -2.14 -20.33
C VAL A 41 16.36 -2.07 -20.16
N SER A 42 17.05 -1.24 -20.95
CA SER A 42 18.49 -1.00 -20.72
C SER A 42 18.72 -0.01 -19.57
N SER A 43 19.84 -0.15 -18.86
CA SER A 43 20.28 0.81 -17.83
C SER A 43 20.52 2.22 -18.42
N ARG A 44 20.82 2.32 -19.72
CA ARG A 44 20.87 3.61 -20.44
C ARG A 44 19.49 4.26 -20.52
N THR A 45 18.44 3.48 -20.73
CA THR A 45 17.05 3.97 -20.72
C THR A 45 16.68 4.55 -19.35
N VAL A 46 17.05 3.85 -18.27
CA VAL A 46 16.80 4.33 -16.89
C VAL A 46 17.57 5.64 -16.63
N ARG A 47 18.84 5.71 -17.01
CA ARG A 47 19.63 6.96 -16.90
C ARG A 47 19.01 8.11 -17.70
N ARG A 48 18.43 7.83 -18.87
CA ARG A 48 17.71 8.84 -19.67
C ARG A 48 16.46 9.36 -18.95
N TRP A 49 15.72 8.51 -18.22
CA TRP A 49 14.59 8.95 -17.40
C TRP A 49 15.02 9.91 -16.28
N LEU A 50 16.26 9.75 -15.80
CA LEU A 50 16.89 10.59 -14.77
C LEU A 50 17.73 11.74 -15.33
N ALA A 51 17.71 11.99 -16.64
CA ALA A 51 18.43 13.13 -17.22
C ALA A 51 17.78 14.47 -16.85
N GLY A 52 18.56 15.56 -16.96
CA GLY A 52 18.10 16.92 -16.68
C GLY A 52 18.23 17.33 -15.22
N SER A 53 17.58 18.45 -14.88
CA SER A 53 17.65 19.09 -13.57
C SER A 53 16.58 18.58 -12.60
N ASN A 54 16.84 18.71 -11.30
CA ASN A 54 15.97 18.18 -10.24
C ASN A 54 14.53 18.71 -10.24
N ARG A 55 14.30 19.93 -10.77
CA ARG A 55 12.98 20.58 -10.82
C ARG A 55 12.19 20.25 -12.10
N GLN A 56 12.85 19.71 -13.12
CA GLN A 56 12.19 19.32 -14.36
C GLN A 56 11.29 18.11 -14.12
N LEU A 57 10.23 18.00 -14.94
CA LEU A 57 9.42 16.79 -14.99
C LEU A 57 10.32 15.60 -15.38
N ALA A 58 10.08 14.46 -14.75
CA ALA A 58 10.82 13.25 -15.06
C ALA A 58 10.57 12.85 -16.52
N ALA A 59 11.62 12.44 -17.23
CA ALA A 59 11.53 12.05 -18.64
C ALA A 59 10.98 10.61 -18.84
N VAL A 60 10.52 9.98 -17.76
CA VAL A 60 9.90 8.65 -17.80
C VAL A 60 8.52 8.74 -18.46
N PRO A 61 8.19 7.86 -19.44
CA PRO A 61 6.84 7.80 -19.98
C PRO A 61 5.81 7.44 -18.90
N HIS A 62 4.60 8.01 -18.99
CA HIS A 62 3.57 7.81 -17.98
C HIS A 62 3.27 6.33 -17.68
N ARG A 63 3.08 5.50 -18.71
CA ARG A 63 2.88 4.05 -18.57
C ARG A 63 4.04 3.33 -17.86
N ARG A 64 5.28 3.79 -18.07
CA ARG A 64 6.45 3.22 -17.38
C ARG A 64 6.50 3.64 -15.92
N LEU A 65 6.08 4.86 -15.62
CA LEU A 65 5.95 5.34 -14.25
C LEU A 65 4.90 4.55 -13.46
N GLU A 66 3.75 4.24 -14.06
CA GLU A 66 2.73 3.37 -13.43
C GLU A 66 3.31 1.99 -13.11
N GLN A 67 3.99 1.36 -14.07
CA GLN A 67 4.63 0.05 -13.88
C GLN A 67 5.73 0.06 -12.80
N LEU A 68 6.45 1.17 -12.62
CA LEU A 68 7.47 1.31 -11.58
C LEU A 68 6.85 1.48 -10.17
N ARG A 69 5.63 2.02 -10.10
CA ARG A 69 4.96 2.38 -8.83
C ARG A 69 4.00 1.32 -8.34
N LEU A 70 3.33 0.64 -9.26
CA LEU A 70 2.23 -0.26 -8.93
C LEU A 70 2.70 -1.72 -8.97
N PRO A 71 2.09 -2.58 -8.15
CA PRO A 71 2.19 -4.02 -8.33
C PRO A 71 1.80 -4.46 -9.74
N ALA A 72 2.25 -5.65 -10.12
CA ALA A 72 1.80 -6.28 -11.35
C ALA A 72 0.25 -6.35 -11.38
N ALA A 73 -0.34 -6.22 -12.57
CA ALA A 73 -1.80 -6.17 -12.73
C ALA A 73 -2.54 -7.35 -12.09
N GLU A 74 -1.92 -8.54 -12.08
CA GLU A 74 -2.47 -9.73 -11.43
C GLU A 74 -2.51 -9.62 -9.90
N SER A 75 -1.51 -8.96 -9.30
CA SER A 75 -1.50 -8.68 -7.85
C SER A 75 -2.55 -7.63 -7.48
N GLU A 76 -2.73 -6.60 -8.31
CA GLU A 76 -3.81 -5.62 -8.14
C GLU A 76 -5.19 -6.27 -8.24
N LEU A 77 -5.38 -7.13 -9.26
CA LEU A 77 -6.62 -7.86 -9.46
C LEU A 77 -6.94 -8.75 -8.25
N ARG A 78 -5.95 -9.46 -7.73
CA ARG A 78 -6.11 -10.29 -6.52
C ARG A 78 -6.51 -9.45 -5.30
N GLY A 79 -5.92 -8.27 -5.12
CA GLY A 79 -6.29 -7.34 -4.06
C GLY A 79 -7.75 -6.90 -4.16
N ARG A 80 -8.20 -6.53 -5.36
CA ARG A 80 -9.60 -6.15 -5.61
C ARG A 80 -10.57 -7.31 -5.37
N GLN A 81 -10.26 -8.50 -5.89
CA GLN A 81 -11.07 -9.70 -5.65
C GLN A 81 -11.18 -10.03 -4.15
N GLN A 82 -10.12 -9.80 -3.38
CA GLN A 82 -10.15 -9.99 -1.94
C GLN A 82 -11.08 -8.97 -1.25
N ALA A 83 -11.09 -7.72 -1.70
CA ALA A 83 -12.02 -6.71 -1.21
C ALA A 83 -13.47 -7.02 -1.59
N ASP A 84 -13.72 -7.49 -2.81
CA ASP A 84 -15.06 -7.88 -3.27
C ASP A 84 -15.60 -9.06 -2.45
N TYR A 85 -14.79 -10.10 -2.25
CA TYR A 85 -15.13 -11.20 -1.35
C TYR A 85 -15.42 -10.71 0.08
N ALA A 86 -14.65 -9.75 0.59
CA ALA A 86 -14.89 -9.19 1.91
C ALA A 86 -16.22 -8.41 2.00
N ARG A 87 -16.60 -7.67 0.94
CA ARG A 87 -17.92 -7.00 0.88
C ARG A 87 -19.06 -8.01 0.88
N GLU A 88 -18.94 -9.09 0.11
CA GLU A 88 -19.92 -10.19 0.12
C GLU A 88 -20.01 -10.85 1.50
N ALA A 89 -18.87 -11.09 2.16
CA ALA A 89 -18.84 -11.67 3.49
C ALA A 89 -19.51 -10.76 4.54
N ILE A 90 -19.34 -9.43 4.47
CA ILE A 90 -20.05 -8.48 5.34
C ILE A 90 -21.56 -8.62 5.16
N ALA A 91 -22.05 -8.68 3.91
CA ALA A 91 -23.46 -8.88 3.63
C ALA A 91 -23.99 -10.22 4.17
N GLN A 92 -23.19 -11.30 4.08
CA GLN A 92 -23.53 -12.61 4.62
C GLN A 92 -23.61 -12.64 6.15
N ILE A 93 -22.72 -11.92 6.83
CA ILE A 93 -22.71 -11.80 8.30
C ILE A 93 -23.97 -11.08 8.80
N ALA A 94 -24.51 -10.13 8.03
CA ALA A 94 -25.73 -9.41 8.39
C ALA A 94 -27.00 -10.27 8.28
N LEU A 95 -26.93 -11.49 7.71
CA LEU A 95 -28.10 -12.37 7.57
C LEU A 95 -28.56 -12.93 8.92
N PRO A 96 -29.88 -13.09 9.14
CA PRO A 96 -30.40 -13.64 10.40
C PRO A 96 -29.91 -15.05 10.71
N LYS A 97 -29.75 -15.33 12.01
CA LYS A 97 -29.41 -16.67 12.57
C LYS A 97 -28.12 -17.25 12.01
N ASP A 98 -27.12 -16.42 11.75
CA ASP A 98 -25.79 -16.83 11.27
C ASP A 98 -25.79 -17.67 9.99
N LYS A 99 -26.84 -17.61 9.17
CA LYS A 99 -27.02 -18.47 7.98
C LYS A 99 -25.93 -18.28 6.92
N GLY A 100 -25.29 -17.11 6.88
CA GLY A 100 -24.20 -16.80 5.97
C GLY A 100 -22.80 -17.03 6.55
N VAL A 101 -22.67 -17.44 7.81
CA VAL A 101 -21.38 -17.49 8.49
C VAL A 101 -20.70 -18.85 8.28
N LEU A 102 -19.60 -18.84 7.52
CA LEU A 102 -18.80 -20.05 7.32
C LEU A 102 -18.06 -20.45 8.62
N PRO A 103 -18.00 -21.76 8.98
CA PRO A 103 -17.31 -22.22 10.19
C PRO A 103 -15.85 -21.76 10.28
N VAL A 104 -15.14 -21.79 9.14
CA VAL A 104 -13.74 -21.36 9.04
C VAL A 104 -13.53 -19.89 9.45
N TRP A 105 -14.54 -19.02 9.29
CA TRP A 105 -14.43 -17.62 9.72
C TRP A 105 -14.39 -17.51 11.24
N ARG A 106 -15.16 -18.33 11.96
CA ARG A 106 -15.13 -18.40 13.43
C ARG A 106 -13.82 -18.98 13.92
N GLU A 107 -13.40 -20.12 13.36
CA GLU A 107 -12.15 -20.80 13.74
C GLU A 107 -10.92 -19.91 13.57
N ARG A 108 -10.92 -19.05 12.55
CA ARG A 108 -9.85 -18.09 12.30
C ARG A 108 -10.00 -16.77 13.07
N GLY A 109 -11.06 -16.61 13.86
CA GLY A 109 -11.37 -15.39 14.60
C GLY A 109 -11.67 -14.19 13.70
N TRP A 110 -12.11 -14.41 12.46
CA TRP A 110 -12.33 -13.32 11.50
C TRP A 110 -13.55 -12.47 11.79
N LEU A 111 -14.48 -12.99 12.60
CA LEU A 111 -15.68 -12.27 13.05
C LEU A 111 -15.42 -11.38 14.26
N GLU A 112 -14.27 -11.53 14.90
CA GLU A 112 -13.88 -10.70 16.03
C GLU A 112 -13.43 -9.30 15.58
N PRO A 113 -13.48 -8.29 16.46
CA PRO A 113 -12.97 -6.96 16.17
C PRO A 113 -11.52 -6.99 15.68
N HIS A 114 -11.25 -6.24 14.61
CA HIS A 114 -9.92 -6.09 14.04
C HIS A 114 -9.48 -4.64 14.07
N VAL A 115 -8.17 -4.44 14.04
CA VAL A 115 -7.52 -3.12 14.00
C VAL A 115 -6.95 -2.90 12.61
N VAL A 116 -7.27 -1.77 12.00
CA VAL A 116 -6.59 -1.24 10.82
C VAL A 116 -5.69 -0.10 11.27
N ALA A 117 -4.42 -0.13 10.86
CA ALA A 117 -3.46 0.90 11.22
C ALA A 117 -2.66 1.36 10.00
N ILE A 118 -2.29 2.63 9.99
CA ILE A 118 -1.30 3.20 9.08
C ILE A 118 0.02 3.29 9.84
N LEU A 119 1.07 2.69 9.28
CA LEU A 119 2.43 2.72 9.82
C LEU A 119 3.31 3.65 9.01
N ASP A 120 4.13 4.46 9.67
CA ASP A 120 5.35 5.04 9.09
C ASP A 120 6.48 4.03 9.26
N ILE A 121 7.00 3.50 8.15
CA ILE A 121 7.95 2.38 8.17
C ILE A 121 9.33 2.85 8.62
N THR A 122 9.90 2.19 9.62
CA THR A 122 11.18 2.57 10.20
C THR A 122 12.30 2.56 9.15
N GLY A 123 13.00 3.69 9.03
CA GLY A 123 14.13 3.84 8.11
C GLY A 123 13.76 3.87 6.63
N LYS A 124 12.47 3.96 6.28
CA LYS A 124 11.99 4.04 4.90
C LYS A 124 11.03 5.23 4.75
N PRO A 125 11.03 5.95 3.60
CA PRO A 125 10.11 7.07 3.38
C PRO A 125 8.73 6.58 2.92
N TRP A 126 8.18 5.59 3.63
CA TRP A 126 6.99 4.86 3.23
C TRP A 126 5.97 4.84 4.36
N LYS A 127 4.70 4.94 3.95
CA LYS A 127 3.55 4.59 4.77
C LYS A 127 2.98 3.27 4.33
N GLN A 128 2.38 2.53 5.25
CA GLN A 128 1.77 1.24 4.98
C GLN A 128 0.49 1.03 5.76
N VAL A 129 -0.57 0.55 5.10
CA VAL A 129 -1.78 0.09 5.78
C VAL A 129 -1.63 -1.37 6.18
N VAL A 130 -1.99 -1.69 7.42
CA VAL A 130 -1.94 -3.05 7.97
C VAL A 130 -3.22 -3.40 8.71
N ILE A 131 -3.58 -4.68 8.69
CA ILE A 131 -4.72 -5.23 9.42
C ILE A 131 -4.19 -6.19 10.48
N SER A 132 -4.66 -6.03 11.70
CA SER A 132 -4.27 -6.80 12.88
C SER A 132 -5.51 -7.30 13.62
N ASN A 133 -5.39 -8.43 14.31
CA ASN A 133 -6.43 -8.92 15.24
C ASN A 133 -6.41 -8.19 16.60
N GLY A 134 -5.62 -7.11 16.75
CA GLY A 134 -5.57 -6.29 17.96
C GLY A 134 -4.85 -6.90 19.16
N SER A 135 -4.40 -8.16 19.09
CA SER A 135 -3.66 -8.79 20.19
C SER A 135 -2.39 -8.02 20.55
N ALA A 136 -1.96 -8.06 21.83
CA ALA A 136 -0.74 -7.39 22.26
C ALA A 136 0.48 -7.82 21.44
N ARG A 137 0.57 -9.12 21.09
CA ARG A 137 1.62 -9.68 20.23
C ARG A 137 1.60 -9.05 18.83
N SER A 138 0.46 -9.05 18.15
CA SER A 138 0.36 -8.52 16.79
C SER A 138 0.60 -7.01 16.75
N MET A 139 0.10 -6.26 17.74
CA MET A 139 0.37 -4.83 17.84
C MET A 139 1.85 -4.52 18.12
N ASN A 140 2.54 -5.36 18.89
CA ASN A 140 3.99 -5.24 19.08
C ASN A 140 4.77 -5.50 17.79
N GLU A 141 4.36 -6.47 16.98
CA GLU A 141 4.95 -6.67 15.64
C GLU A 141 4.73 -5.47 14.71
N CYS A 142 3.56 -4.83 14.76
CA CYS A 142 3.33 -3.58 14.03
C CYS A 142 4.30 -2.48 14.48
N ARG A 143 4.48 -2.29 15.79
CA ARG A 143 5.40 -1.27 16.35
C ARG A 143 6.87 -1.55 16.04
N ARG A 144 7.28 -2.81 15.90
CA ARG A 144 8.64 -3.18 15.46
C ARG A 144 8.92 -2.73 14.03
N ARG A 145 7.91 -2.73 13.17
CA ARG A 145 8.03 -2.36 11.75
C ARG A 145 8.01 -0.84 11.52
N GLY A 146 7.35 -0.10 12.39
CA GLY A 146 7.12 1.33 12.21
C GLY A 146 6.31 1.96 13.32
N SER A 147 6.27 3.29 13.34
CA SER A 147 5.38 4.04 14.22
C SER A 147 3.96 4.04 13.68
N ILE A 148 2.98 3.81 14.55
CA ILE A 148 1.56 3.90 14.19
C ILE A 148 1.20 5.38 14.06
N VAL A 149 0.78 5.79 12.87
CA VAL A 149 0.39 7.16 12.53
C VAL A 149 -1.09 7.37 12.77
N ASP A 150 -1.90 6.37 12.43
CA ASP A 150 -3.34 6.37 12.63
C ASP A 150 -3.81 4.92 12.84
N VAL A 151 -4.90 4.75 13.58
CA VAL A 151 -5.45 3.44 13.95
C VAL A 151 -6.95 3.52 14.18
N THR A 152 -7.66 2.51 13.69
CA THR A 152 -9.10 2.37 13.90
C THR A 152 -9.46 0.91 14.14
N THR A 153 -10.51 0.68 14.93
CA THR A 153 -11.08 -0.64 15.15
C THR A 153 -12.33 -0.80 14.30
N VAL A 154 -12.42 -1.93 13.61
CA VAL A 154 -13.54 -2.30 12.74
C VAL A 154 -14.18 -3.61 13.24
N PRO A 155 -15.46 -3.86 12.94
CA PRO A 155 -16.20 -4.98 13.54
C PRO A 155 -15.62 -6.36 13.24
N THR A 156 -15.11 -6.58 12.03
CA THR A 156 -14.57 -7.88 11.61
C THR A 156 -13.34 -7.71 10.72
N ARG A 157 -12.61 -8.81 10.47
CA ARG A 157 -11.50 -8.83 9.51
C ARG A 157 -11.92 -8.34 8.12
N PHE A 158 -13.13 -8.68 7.69
CA PHE A 158 -13.65 -8.31 6.36
C PHE A 158 -13.80 -6.80 6.22
N HIS A 159 -14.34 -6.13 7.24
CA HIS A 159 -14.38 -4.67 7.30
C HIS A 159 -12.98 -4.07 7.20
N GLY A 160 -11.98 -4.71 7.83
CA GLY A 160 -10.58 -4.29 7.76
C GLY A 160 -9.98 -4.43 6.36
N VAL A 161 -10.32 -5.50 5.63
CA VAL A 161 -9.89 -5.71 4.24
C VAL A 161 -10.47 -4.64 3.33
N VAL A 162 -11.78 -4.38 3.46
CA VAL A 162 -12.44 -3.33 2.67
C VAL A 162 -11.82 -1.98 2.98
N LEU A 163 -11.66 -1.61 4.26
CA LEU A 163 -11.07 -0.33 4.64
C LEU A 163 -9.64 -0.16 4.10
N ALA A 164 -8.81 -1.21 4.18
CA ALA A 164 -7.46 -1.15 3.62
C ALA A 164 -7.46 -0.92 2.11
N GLN A 165 -8.40 -1.55 1.37
CA GLN A 165 -8.56 -1.30 -0.06
C GLN A 165 -9.03 0.14 -0.35
N GLU A 166 -10.00 0.65 0.41
CA GLU A 166 -10.48 2.04 0.25
C GLU A 166 -9.36 3.06 0.50
N VAL A 167 -8.46 2.81 1.48
CA VAL A 167 -7.25 3.61 1.67
C VAL A 167 -6.40 3.58 0.39
N LEU A 168 -6.11 2.39 -0.14
CA LEU A 168 -5.28 2.25 -1.34
C LEU A 168 -5.87 2.92 -2.58
N ASP A 169 -7.18 2.93 -2.72
CA ASP A 169 -7.87 3.59 -3.82
C ASP A 169 -7.80 5.12 -3.67
N GLU A 170 -7.92 5.65 -2.43
CA GLU A 170 -7.82 7.09 -2.16
C GLU A 170 -6.41 7.65 -2.43
N ILE A 171 -5.37 6.88 -2.08
CA ILE A 171 -3.97 7.28 -2.26
C ILE A 171 -3.30 6.64 -3.47
N GLU A 172 -4.04 6.04 -4.42
CA GLU A 172 -3.47 5.36 -5.60
C GLU A 172 -2.35 6.18 -6.27
N PRO A 173 -2.52 7.49 -6.53
CA PRO A 173 -1.51 8.28 -7.20
C PRO A 173 -0.19 8.42 -6.41
N TRP A 174 -0.17 8.02 -5.15
CA TRP A 174 0.99 8.05 -4.25
C TRP A 174 1.54 6.66 -3.91
N ARG A 175 0.88 5.58 -4.35
CA ARG A 175 1.32 4.21 -4.15
C ARG A 175 2.71 3.95 -4.73
N LEU A 176 3.42 3.07 -4.06
CA LEU A 176 4.77 2.63 -4.38
C LEU A 176 4.85 1.11 -4.22
N HIS A 177 5.70 0.47 -5.03
CA HIS A 177 5.88 -0.98 -5.00
C HIS A 177 7.37 -1.30 -4.90
N PRO A 178 7.93 -1.35 -3.68
CA PRO A 178 9.33 -1.69 -3.48
C PRO A 178 9.62 -3.15 -3.80
N LEU A 179 10.89 -3.43 -4.11
CA LEU A 179 11.40 -4.78 -4.27
C LEU A 179 11.22 -5.62 -2.97
N PRO A 180 10.99 -6.95 -3.08
CA PRO A 180 10.79 -7.83 -1.93
C PRO A 180 11.93 -7.79 -0.90
N GLU A 181 13.16 -7.59 -1.36
CA GLU A 181 14.36 -7.54 -0.52
C GLU A 181 14.37 -6.29 0.38
N LEU A 182 13.67 -5.23 -0.04
CA LEU A 182 13.59 -3.96 0.68
C LEU A 182 12.36 -3.88 1.59
N LEU A 183 11.30 -4.63 1.25
CA LEU A 183 10.12 -4.81 2.08
C LEU A 183 9.49 -6.19 1.84
N PRO A 184 9.80 -7.19 2.69
CA PRO A 184 9.36 -8.57 2.46
C PRO A 184 7.86 -8.76 2.67
N VAL A 185 7.20 -7.92 3.48
CA VAL A 185 5.80 -8.09 3.86
C VAL A 185 4.97 -6.87 3.51
N GLY A 186 3.88 -7.11 2.78
CA GLY A 186 2.83 -6.12 2.51
C GLY A 186 3.24 -4.99 1.56
N ARG A 187 4.21 -5.24 0.66
CA ARG A 187 4.68 -4.28 -0.36
C ARG A 187 3.59 -3.76 -1.31
N THR A 188 2.45 -4.43 -1.41
CA THR A 188 1.29 -3.98 -2.19
C THR A 188 0.47 -2.91 -1.46
N HIS A 189 0.68 -2.72 -0.16
CA HIS A 189 -0.10 -1.82 0.69
C HIS A 189 0.66 -0.56 1.09
N VAL A 190 1.54 -0.06 0.21
CA VAL A 190 2.54 0.96 0.52
C VAL A 190 2.39 2.19 -0.37
N TRP A 191 2.67 3.36 0.21
CA TRP A 191 2.72 4.63 -0.51
C TRP A 191 3.78 5.57 0.08
N SER A 192 4.06 6.66 -0.62
CA SER A 192 5.04 7.66 -0.20
C SER A 192 4.60 8.38 1.07
N ASN A 193 5.53 8.66 2.00
CA ASN A 193 5.21 9.32 3.27
C ASN A 193 4.77 10.78 3.14
N ASP A 194 5.03 11.41 2.00
CA ASP A 194 4.60 12.77 1.65
C ASP A 194 3.22 12.83 0.97
N ALA A 195 2.50 11.70 0.91
CA ALA A 195 1.11 11.68 0.46
C ALA A 195 0.19 12.43 1.44
N PRO A 196 -0.97 12.91 0.96
CA PRO A 196 -2.02 13.43 1.82
C PRO A 196 -2.36 12.46 2.96
N ALA A 197 -2.68 13.03 4.13
CA ALA A 197 -3.12 12.24 5.26
C ALA A 197 -4.48 11.60 4.96
N VAL A 198 -4.60 10.32 5.28
CA VAL A 198 -5.87 9.58 5.28
C VAL A 198 -6.29 9.41 6.73
N ASP A 199 -7.50 9.84 7.06
CA ASP A 199 -8.11 9.61 8.37
C ASP A 199 -8.91 8.31 8.31
N LEU A 200 -8.40 7.26 8.95
CA LEU A 200 -9.00 5.94 8.95
C LEU A 200 -10.38 5.93 9.61
N SER A 201 -10.58 6.74 10.65
CA SER A 201 -11.85 6.77 11.38
C SER A 201 -12.94 7.42 10.53
N VAL A 202 -12.64 8.56 9.90
CA VAL A 202 -13.55 9.24 8.97
C VAL A 202 -13.84 8.36 7.76
N LEU A 203 -12.80 7.77 7.16
CA LEU A 203 -12.98 6.91 6.00
C LEU A 203 -13.85 5.70 6.32
N ALA A 204 -13.62 5.03 7.46
CA ALA A 204 -14.41 3.89 7.89
C ALA A 204 -15.89 4.24 8.10
N VAL A 205 -16.21 5.37 8.73
CA VAL A 205 -17.59 5.84 8.90
C VAL A 205 -18.22 6.17 7.55
N SER A 206 -17.49 6.88 6.67
CA SER A 206 -18.00 7.27 5.34
C SER A 206 -18.33 6.08 4.42
N LYS A 207 -17.75 4.92 4.72
CA LYS A 207 -17.91 3.66 3.97
C LYS A 207 -18.79 2.65 4.69
N GLU A 208 -19.42 3.04 5.81
CA GLU A 208 -20.28 2.17 6.63
C GLU A 208 -19.54 0.91 7.11
N LEU A 209 -18.25 1.06 7.46
CA LEU A 209 -17.38 -0.02 7.92
C LEU A 209 -17.22 -0.06 9.45
N ARG A 210 -18.01 0.73 10.17
CA ARG A 210 -18.06 0.83 11.63
C ARG A 210 -19.50 0.89 12.11
#